data_AF-A0A954K2Y3-F1
#
_entry.id   AF-A0A954K2Y3-F1
#
_cell.length_a   1.000
_cell.length_b   1.000
_cell.length_c   1.000
_cell.angle_alpha   90.00
_cell.angle_beta   90.00
_cell.angle_gamma   90.00
#
_symmetry.space_group_name_H-M   'P 1'
#
loop_
_entity.id
_entity.type
_entity.pdbx_description
1 polymer ?
#
loop_
_entity_poly.entity_id
_entity_poly.type
_entity_poly.pdbx_seq_one_letter_code
_entity_poly.pdbx_strand_id
1 'polypeptide(L)'
;FLSRFYPDGFKEQIVPWCNFTTEEGVTLLSVSLLSWMISVISFAEVRCGNPVNSQVWQKLSLLVNGHLRKLSQEKARTFLTESAALSYLHWRDSCSGVMRMVGIAAGTLVIVVCLVVFYQDGGPSGRSIQILNDNAFLILNLLIGICALMLGLLLGTGLNDEKRPGMKSWLAVLPLSDHGLAAVLLRNLLKVAALILAWIMIGIVFSWLIAKYGFQLNLFRKEDFSQIFSMGIYQIGAFWVLSANLVSLMWTGRNWFILSIVSAFISCVFAIPILQLILHLSEIQSIDKLVVSSLVMLLISGNIIAFTLAYIKKLIPLQTIVSCILFFAMAVFLCYPVWNVNSVWEKVGCSSLLLPIFTPFATIPLAVSWNRHQ
;
A
#
# COMPACT_ATOMS: atom_id res chain seq x y z
N PHE A 1 43.78 -1.24 -32.44
CA PHE A 1 43.49 -2.37 -31.54
C PHE A 1 43.56 -3.71 -32.28
N LEU A 2 42.81 -3.90 -33.38
CA LEU A 2 42.86 -5.13 -34.20
C LEU A 2 44.17 -5.35 -34.97
N SER A 3 44.83 -4.29 -35.45
CA SER A 3 46.15 -4.37 -36.12
C SER A 3 47.29 -4.88 -35.22
N ARG A 4 47.05 -5.03 -33.91
CA ARG A 4 48.05 -5.47 -32.92
C ARG A 4 48.05 -6.97 -32.65
N PHE A 5 46.93 -7.65 -32.91
CA PHE A 5 46.83 -9.11 -32.82
C PHE A 5 47.21 -9.78 -34.15
N TYR A 6 47.32 -8.98 -35.21
CA TYR A 6 47.66 -9.38 -36.57
C TYR A 6 48.66 -8.38 -37.17
N PRO A 7 49.89 -8.30 -36.62
CA PRO A 7 50.90 -7.40 -37.14
C PRO A 7 51.16 -7.64 -38.64
N ASP A 8 51.08 -8.90 -39.07
CA ASP A 8 51.31 -9.34 -40.44
C ASP A 8 50.00 -9.65 -41.22
N GLY A 9 48.85 -9.28 -40.66
CA GLY A 9 47.53 -9.40 -41.30
C GLY A 9 46.66 -10.57 -40.83
N PHE A 10 45.35 -10.47 -41.09
CA PHE A 10 44.30 -11.34 -40.52
C PHE A 10 44.36 -12.84 -40.91
N LYS A 11 45.28 -13.23 -41.80
CA LYS A 11 45.44 -14.62 -42.25
C LYS A 11 46.55 -15.37 -41.51
N GLU A 12 47.34 -14.68 -40.68
CA GLU A 12 48.45 -15.29 -39.93
C GLU A 12 48.05 -15.69 -38.50
N GLN A 13 48.89 -16.52 -37.86
CA GLN A 13 48.64 -17.02 -36.51
C GLN A 13 48.62 -15.87 -35.49
N ILE A 14 47.62 -15.91 -34.62
CA ILE A 14 47.47 -14.95 -33.51
C ILE A 14 48.69 -15.08 -32.60
N VAL A 15 49.50 -14.03 -32.52
CA VAL A 15 50.66 -13.99 -31.62
C VAL A 15 50.16 -13.72 -30.19
N PRO A 16 50.44 -14.61 -29.21
CA PRO A 16 50.03 -14.40 -27.83
C PRO A 16 50.74 -13.18 -27.24
N TRP A 17 49.99 -12.42 -26.46
CA TRP A 17 50.36 -11.11 -25.94
C TRP A 17 51.39 -11.25 -24.79
N CYS A 18 52.65 -11.50 -25.14
CA CYS A 18 53.72 -11.75 -24.16
C CYS A 18 54.65 -10.54 -23.93
N ASN A 19 54.68 -9.57 -24.84
CA ASN A 19 55.53 -8.38 -24.75
C ASN A 19 54.66 -7.12 -24.64
N PHE A 20 54.36 -6.70 -23.41
CA PHE A 20 53.76 -5.39 -23.14
C PHE A 20 54.87 -4.35 -22.95
N THR A 21 54.69 -3.17 -23.54
CA THR A 21 55.59 -2.05 -23.25
C THR A 21 55.35 -1.56 -21.81
N THR A 22 56.36 -0.98 -21.18
CA THR A 22 56.24 -0.42 -19.82
C THR A 22 55.13 0.65 -19.75
N GLU A 23 54.95 1.44 -20.80
CA GLU A 23 53.86 2.41 -20.93
C GLU A 23 52.47 1.75 -20.95
N GLU A 24 52.32 0.62 -21.64
CA GLU A 24 51.06 -0.14 -21.66
C GLU A 24 50.75 -0.78 -20.30
N GLY A 25 51.77 -1.28 -19.60
CA GLY A 25 51.62 -1.80 -18.25
C GLY A 25 51.13 -0.73 -17.28
N VAL A 26 51.75 0.46 -17.31
CA VAL A 26 51.37 1.59 -16.45
C VAL A 26 49.96 2.08 -16.78
N THR A 27 49.59 2.18 -18.06
CA THR A 27 48.25 2.60 -18.46
C THR A 27 47.18 1.58 -18.05
N LEU A 28 47.40 0.28 -18.27
CA LEU A 28 46.43 -0.75 -17.86
C LEU A 28 46.27 -0.83 -16.33
N LEU A 29 47.37 -0.70 -15.59
CA LEU A 29 47.35 -0.66 -14.13
C LEU A 29 46.60 0.59 -13.62
N SER A 30 46.87 1.76 -14.21
CA SER A 30 46.20 3.01 -13.83
C SER A 30 44.70 2.98 -14.11
N VAL A 31 44.28 2.46 -15.27
CA VAL A 31 42.87 2.31 -15.64
C VAL A 31 42.18 1.31 -14.72
N SER A 32 42.84 0.20 -14.38
CA SER A 32 42.30 -0.81 -13.47
C SER A 32 42.13 -0.25 -12.05
N LEU A 33 43.12 0.50 -11.54
CA LEU A 33 43.06 1.17 -10.24
C LEU A 33 41.98 2.25 -10.19
N LEU A 34 41.87 3.09 -11.22
CA LEU A 34 40.82 4.10 -11.36
C LEU A 34 39.43 3.46 -11.40
N SER A 35 39.26 2.42 -12.21
CA SER A 35 38.01 1.67 -12.30
C SER A 35 37.63 1.03 -10.96
N TRP A 36 38.60 0.45 -10.25
CA TRP A 36 38.39 -0.14 -8.95
C TRP A 36 38.01 0.91 -7.89
N MET A 37 38.73 2.03 -7.83
CA MET A 37 38.43 3.15 -6.93
C MET A 37 37.02 3.71 -7.16
N ILE A 38 36.66 3.99 -8.41
CA ILE A 38 35.32 4.48 -8.79
C ILE A 38 34.24 3.46 -8.38
N SER A 39 34.51 2.17 -8.61
CA SER A 39 33.58 1.10 -8.23
C SER A 39 33.39 1.03 -6.72
N VAL A 40 34.47 1.11 -5.92
CA VAL A 40 34.40 1.08 -4.46
C VAL A 40 33.63 2.28 -3.91
N ILE A 41 33.88 3.49 -4.43
CA ILE A 41 33.14 4.69 -4.04
C ILE A 41 31.65 4.54 -4.37
N SER A 42 31.33 4.09 -5.59
CA SER A 42 29.96 3.86 -6.03
C SER A 42 29.24 2.80 -5.17
N PHE A 43 29.94 1.71 -4.83
CA PHE A 43 29.41 0.66 -3.95
C PHE A 43 29.21 1.14 -2.52
N ALA A 44 30.10 2.00 -2.01
CA ALA A 44 29.96 2.61 -0.69
C ALA A 44 28.76 3.55 -0.65
N GLU A 45 28.57 4.39 -1.66
CA GLU A 45 27.42 5.30 -1.77
C GLU A 45 26.09 4.53 -1.84
N VAL A 46 26.01 3.46 -2.64
CA VAL A 46 24.83 2.58 -2.71
C VAL A 46 24.56 1.91 -1.37
N ARG A 47 25.59 1.41 -0.67
CA ARG A 47 25.44 0.82 0.67
C ARG A 47 25.05 1.84 1.74
N CYS A 48 25.45 3.11 1.57
CA CYS A 48 25.07 4.21 2.44
C CYS A 48 23.68 4.80 2.11
N GLY A 49 22.98 4.28 1.10
CA GLY A 49 21.64 4.71 0.73
C GLY A 49 21.60 5.99 -0.12
N ASN A 50 22.73 6.38 -0.72
CA ASN A 50 22.81 7.45 -1.71
C ASN A 50 22.79 6.87 -3.14
N PRO A 51 21.64 6.90 -3.84
CA PRO A 51 21.57 6.47 -5.24
C PRO A 51 22.30 7.44 -6.17
N VAL A 52 23.27 6.92 -6.94
CA VAL A 52 23.92 7.65 -8.04
C VAL A 52 22.91 7.91 -9.16
N ASN A 53 22.80 9.18 -9.57
CA ASN A 53 21.91 9.62 -10.65
C ASN A 53 22.17 8.87 -11.97
N SER A 54 21.26 8.00 -12.40
CA SER A 54 21.42 7.32 -13.69
C SER A 54 21.04 8.20 -14.89
N GLN A 55 21.68 7.94 -16.02
CA GLN A 55 21.32 8.55 -17.31
C GLN A 55 19.86 8.23 -17.72
N VAL A 56 19.33 7.09 -17.28
CA VAL A 56 17.94 6.68 -17.55
C VAL A 56 16.97 7.61 -16.81
N TRP A 57 17.22 7.91 -15.54
CA TRP A 57 16.41 8.87 -14.78
C TRP A 57 16.49 10.29 -15.33
N GLN A 58 17.68 10.73 -15.77
CA GLN A 58 17.83 12.04 -16.43
C GLN A 58 16.99 12.14 -17.70
N LYS A 59 16.99 11.11 -18.55
CA LYS A 59 16.14 11.07 -19.75
C LYS A 59 14.65 11.06 -19.40
N LEU A 60 14.26 10.28 -18.39
CA LEU A 60 12.86 10.16 -17.98
C LEU A 60 12.33 11.46 -17.35
N SER A 61 13.12 12.10 -16.48
CA SER A 61 12.79 13.40 -15.89
C SER A 61 12.68 14.50 -16.95
N LEU A 62 13.59 14.53 -17.93
CA LEU A 62 13.51 15.45 -19.08
C LEU A 62 12.26 15.19 -19.94
N LEU A 63 11.91 13.92 -20.19
CA LEU A 63 10.70 13.54 -20.92
C LEU A 63 9.42 13.95 -20.19
N VAL A 64 9.35 13.70 -18.88
CA VAL A 64 8.20 14.08 -18.04
C VAL A 64 8.06 15.61 -17.99
N ASN A 65 9.17 16.32 -17.76
CA ASN A 65 9.19 17.78 -17.77
C ASN A 65 8.84 18.34 -19.15
N GLY A 66 9.29 17.70 -20.24
CA GLY A 66 9.00 18.08 -21.62
C GLY A 66 7.56 17.83 -22.04
N HIS A 67 6.96 16.71 -21.63
CA HIS A 67 5.56 16.38 -21.92
C HIS A 67 4.59 17.29 -21.17
N LEU A 68 4.95 17.69 -19.94
CA LEU A 68 4.20 18.68 -19.17
C LEU A 68 4.36 20.10 -19.70
N ARG A 69 5.55 20.49 -20.20
CA ARG A 69 5.73 21.76 -20.93
C ARG A 69 4.85 21.85 -22.18
N LYS A 70 4.61 20.74 -22.88
CA LYS A 70 3.70 20.70 -24.04
C LYS A 70 2.21 20.74 -23.65
N LEU A 71 1.85 20.20 -22.49
CA LEU A 71 0.46 20.24 -21.97
C LEU A 71 0.10 21.57 -21.31
N SER A 72 1.06 22.45 -20.98
CA SER A 72 0.82 23.74 -20.34
C SER A 72 1.45 24.90 -21.12
N GLN A 73 0.83 25.29 -22.24
CA GLN A 73 0.98 26.65 -22.76
C GLN A 73 0.35 27.70 -21.83
N GLU A 74 -0.43 27.29 -20.82
CA GLU A 74 -0.88 28.16 -19.72
C GLU A 74 -0.37 27.64 -18.36
N LYS A 75 0.71 28.27 -17.87
CA LYS A 75 1.28 28.11 -16.51
C LYS A 75 1.93 26.76 -16.18
N ALA A 76 3.09 26.50 -16.76
CA ALA A 76 3.97 25.39 -16.35
C ALA A 76 4.53 25.61 -14.93
N ARG A 77 4.03 24.87 -13.94
CA ARG A 77 4.76 24.65 -12.68
C ARG A 77 5.96 23.75 -13.00
N THR A 78 7.16 24.31 -13.07
CA THR A 78 8.40 23.52 -12.99
C THR A 78 8.40 22.74 -11.69
N PHE A 79 8.52 21.41 -11.71
CA PHE A 79 8.74 20.65 -10.48
C PHE A 79 10.11 21.05 -9.93
N LEU A 80 10.12 21.79 -8.82
CA LEU A 80 11.37 22.18 -8.13
C LEU A 80 12.08 20.99 -7.47
N THR A 81 11.40 19.84 -7.26
CA THR A 81 11.94 18.69 -6.54
C THR A 81 11.63 17.35 -7.21
N GLU A 82 12.58 16.41 -7.12
CA GLU A 82 12.46 15.04 -7.65
C GLU A 82 11.28 14.27 -7.02
N SER A 83 10.96 14.55 -5.76
CA SER A 83 9.82 13.98 -5.05
C SER A 83 8.47 14.40 -5.65
N ALA A 84 8.36 15.62 -6.18
CA ALA A 84 7.15 16.10 -6.82
C ALA A 84 6.95 15.44 -8.20
N ALA A 85 8.05 15.27 -8.97
CA ALA A 85 8.02 14.55 -10.23
C ALA A 85 7.63 13.07 -10.04
N LEU A 86 8.20 12.40 -9.03
CA LEU A 86 7.82 11.04 -8.65
C LEU A 86 6.35 10.95 -8.25
N SER A 87 5.89 11.85 -7.36
CA SER A 87 4.50 11.86 -6.91
C SER A 87 3.53 11.98 -8.08
N TYR A 88 3.83 12.88 -9.02
CA TYR A 88 3.03 13.04 -10.23
C TYR A 88 3.06 11.80 -11.13
N LEU A 89 4.23 11.22 -11.36
CA LEU A 89 4.37 10.07 -12.24
C LEU A 89 3.69 8.82 -11.66
N HIS A 90 3.93 8.51 -10.38
CA HIS A 90 3.23 7.42 -9.67
C HIS A 90 1.71 7.67 -9.62
N TRP A 91 1.29 8.93 -9.49
CA TRP A 91 -0.13 9.28 -9.55
C TRP A 91 -0.73 8.95 -10.92
N ARG A 92 -0.06 9.36 -12.00
CA ARG A 92 -0.56 9.18 -13.37
C ARG A 92 -0.53 7.72 -13.80
N ASP A 93 0.58 7.01 -13.55
CA ASP A 93 0.81 5.62 -13.98
C ASP A 93 -0.08 4.62 -13.25
N SER A 94 -0.03 4.63 -11.91
CA SER A 94 -0.70 3.60 -11.10
C SER A 94 -1.98 4.12 -10.43
N CYS A 95 -1.93 5.27 -9.77
CA CYS A 95 -3.02 5.71 -8.88
C CYS A 95 -4.28 6.16 -9.63
N SER A 96 -4.13 6.90 -10.73
CA SER A 96 -5.24 7.55 -11.43
C SER A 96 -6.14 6.55 -12.15
N GLY A 97 -5.58 5.43 -12.62
CA GLY A 97 -6.33 4.32 -13.20
C GLY A 97 -7.18 3.63 -12.13
N VAL A 98 -6.56 3.29 -10.99
CA VAL A 98 -7.25 2.65 -9.86
C VAL A 98 -8.35 3.53 -9.30
N MET A 99 -8.10 4.82 -9.08
CA MET A 99 -9.11 5.76 -8.60
C MET A 99 -10.31 5.86 -9.57
N ARG A 100 -10.07 5.91 -10.88
CA ARG A 100 -11.17 5.96 -11.87
C ARG A 100 -11.95 4.65 -11.90
N MET A 101 -11.26 3.51 -11.96
CA MET A 101 -11.92 2.20 -12.06
C MET A 101 -12.66 1.84 -10.77
N VAL A 102 -11.99 1.92 -9.62
CA VAL A 102 -12.57 1.51 -8.33
C VAL A 102 -13.46 2.61 -7.76
N GLY A 103 -12.99 3.86 -7.73
CA GLY A 103 -13.72 4.97 -7.10
C GLY A 103 -15.02 5.31 -7.79
N ILE A 104 -14.99 5.53 -9.12
CA ILE A 104 -16.21 5.89 -9.88
C ILE A 104 -17.17 4.70 -9.89
N ALA A 105 -16.69 3.48 -10.16
CA ALA A 105 -17.56 2.30 -10.15
C ALA A 105 -18.21 2.09 -8.77
N ALA A 106 -17.44 2.21 -7.68
CA ALA A 106 -17.97 2.13 -6.33
C ALA A 106 -19.02 3.20 -6.06
N GLY A 107 -18.74 4.47 -6.38
CA GLY A 107 -19.70 5.56 -6.21
C GLY A 107 -21.00 5.31 -6.99
N THR A 108 -20.92 4.86 -8.25
CA THR A 108 -22.11 4.53 -9.05
C THR A 108 -22.88 3.33 -8.51
N LEU A 109 -22.18 2.29 -8.05
CA LEU A 109 -22.81 1.08 -7.53
C LEU A 109 -23.49 1.35 -6.18
N VAL A 110 -22.86 2.14 -5.32
CA VAL A 110 -23.49 2.66 -4.10
C VAL A 110 -24.78 3.40 -4.44
N ILE A 111 -24.78 4.23 -5.50
CA ILE A 111 -26.00 4.94 -5.91
C ILE A 111 -27.12 3.98 -6.24
N VAL A 112 -26.84 2.99 -7.10
CA VAL A 112 -27.83 2.00 -7.52
C VAL A 112 -28.35 1.20 -6.33
N VAL A 113 -27.44 0.67 -5.49
CA VAL A 113 -27.81 -0.15 -4.32
C VAL A 113 -28.64 0.64 -3.34
N CYS A 114 -28.20 1.84 -2.95
CA CYS A 114 -28.93 2.69 -2.00
C CYS A 114 -30.32 3.07 -2.54
N LEU A 115 -30.44 3.40 -3.84
CA LEU A 115 -31.74 3.72 -4.43
C LEU A 115 -32.67 2.52 -4.50
N VAL A 116 -32.18 1.32 -4.83
CA VAL A 116 -32.99 0.09 -4.81
C VAL A 116 -33.51 -0.17 -3.39
N VAL A 117 -32.64 -0.03 -2.39
CA VAL A 117 -33.02 -0.17 -0.97
C VAL A 117 -34.08 0.85 -0.58
N PHE A 118 -33.86 2.14 -0.87
CA PHE A 118 -34.84 3.19 -0.55
C PHE A 118 -36.18 3.01 -1.28
N TYR A 119 -36.15 2.57 -2.55
CA TYR A 119 -37.36 2.35 -3.33
C TYR A 119 -38.19 1.16 -2.82
N GLN A 120 -37.52 0.07 -2.41
CA GLN A 120 -38.19 -1.10 -1.83
C GLN A 120 -38.83 -0.78 -0.46
N ASP A 121 -38.18 0.06 0.35
CA ASP A 121 -38.64 0.41 1.70
C ASP A 121 -39.70 1.53 1.71
N GLY A 122 -39.66 2.45 0.73
CA GLY A 122 -40.58 3.59 0.60
C GLY A 122 -42.02 3.25 0.22
N GLY A 123 -42.38 1.97 0.11
CA GLY A 123 -43.74 1.53 -0.20
C GLY A 123 -44.73 1.71 0.96
N PRO A 124 -46.05 1.76 0.67
CA PRO A 124 -47.11 2.08 1.64
C PRO A 124 -47.27 1.10 2.82
N SER A 125 -46.53 -0.01 2.82
CA SER A 125 -46.65 -1.08 3.82
C SER A 125 -45.78 -0.91 5.07
N GLY A 126 -44.87 0.08 5.16
CA GLY A 126 -44.14 0.43 6.39
C GLY A 126 -43.49 -0.75 7.13
N ARG A 127 -43.19 -1.84 6.41
CA ARG A 127 -42.72 -3.10 7.00
C ARG A 127 -41.21 -3.04 7.14
N SER A 128 -40.83 -2.65 8.36
CA SER A 128 -39.53 -2.85 9.02
C SER A 128 -38.30 -2.31 8.28
N ILE A 129 -38.12 -0.99 8.42
CA ILE A 129 -36.85 -0.26 8.20
C ILE A 129 -35.65 -1.04 8.76
N GLN A 130 -35.82 -1.80 9.84
CA GLN A 130 -34.79 -2.60 10.51
C GLN A 130 -34.23 -3.77 9.68
N ILE A 131 -35.08 -4.60 9.07
CA ILE A 131 -34.63 -5.84 8.39
C ILE A 131 -33.93 -5.52 7.06
N LEU A 132 -34.36 -4.45 6.37
CA LEU A 132 -33.67 -3.97 5.17
C LEU A 132 -32.43 -3.13 5.51
N ASN A 133 -32.40 -2.40 6.64
CA ASN A 133 -31.18 -1.71 7.11
C ASN A 133 -30.03 -2.70 7.32
N ASP A 134 -30.29 -3.84 7.96
CA ASP A 134 -29.25 -4.83 8.24
C ASP A 134 -28.67 -5.43 6.94
N ASN A 135 -29.54 -5.72 5.96
CA ASN A 135 -29.12 -6.24 4.65
C ASN A 135 -28.41 -5.19 3.80
N ALA A 136 -28.92 -3.96 3.76
CA ALA A 136 -28.28 -2.85 3.03
C ALA A 136 -26.92 -2.51 3.63
N PHE A 137 -26.80 -2.55 4.96
CA PHE A 137 -25.55 -2.36 5.68
C PHE A 137 -24.54 -3.46 5.36
N LEU A 138 -24.97 -4.73 5.34
CA LEU A 138 -24.13 -5.85 4.95
C LEU A 138 -23.63 -5.71 3.51
N ILE A 139 -24.50 -5.33 2.57
CA ILE A 139 -24.13 -5.09 1.18
C ILE A 139 -23.12 -3.94 1.06
N LEU A 140 -23.34 -2.83 1.78
CA LEU A 140 -22.41 -1.69 1.78
C LEU A 140 -21.04 -2.08 2.37
N ASN A 141 -21.01 -2.84 3.47
CA ASN A 141 -19.78 -3.35 4.05
C ASN A 141 -19.03 -4.27 3.08
N LEU A 142 -19.75 -5.18 2.42
CA LEU A 142 -19.19 -6.07 1.41
C LEU A 142 -18.61 -5.27 0.25
N LEU A 143 -19.31 -4.24 -0.22
CA LEU A 143 -18.84 -3.37 -1.28
C LEU A 143 -17.58 -2.59 -0.88
N ILE A 144 -17.54 -2.02 0.33
CA ILE A 144 -16.36 -1.32 0.85
C ILE A 144 -15.18 -2.29 0.98
N GLY A 145 -15.43 -3.51 1.45
CA GLY A 145 -14.43 -4.58 1.50
C GLY A 145 -13.87 -4.93 0.12
N ILE A 146 -14.74 -5.12 -0.89
CA ILE A 146 -14.34 -5.37 -2.27
C ILE A 146 -13.52 -4.19 -2.82
N CYS A 147 -13.94 -2.95 -2.57
CA CYS A 147 -13.20 -1.76 -2.99
C CYS A 147 -11.82 -1.69 -2.34
N ALA A 148 -11.70 -2.03 -1.05
CA ALA A 148 -10.43 -2.07 -0.35
C ALA A 148 -9.49 -3.14 -0.93
N LEU A 149 -10.03 -4.32 -1.25
CA LEU A 149 -9.28 -5.40 -1.91
C LEU A 149 -8.84 -4.99 -3.31
N MET A 150 -9.74 -4.43 -4.12
CA MET A 150 -9.41 -3.96 -5.48
C MET A 150 -8.35 -2.86 -5.45
N LEU A 151 -8.45 -1.89 -4.54
CA LEU A 151 -7.41 -0.89 -4.33
C LEU A 151 -6.08 -1.57 -3.98
N GLY A 152 -6.08 -2.48 -3.01
CA GLY A 152 -4.88 -3.15 -2.56
C GLY A 152 -4.20 -4.00 -3.64
N LEU A 153 -4.98 -4.74 -4.43
CA LEU A 153 -4.47 -5.57 -5.53
C LEU A 153 -3.95 -4.71 -6.69
N LEU A 154 -4.78 -3.80 -7.21
CA LEU A 154 -4.43 -3.02 -8.38
C LEU A 154 -3.27 -2.06 -8.11
N LEU A 155 -3.30 -1.34 -6.97
CA LEU A 155 -2.19 -0.45 -6.60
C LEU A 155 -0.97 -1.22 -6.09
N GLY A 156 -1.19 -2.39 -5.48
CA GLY A 156 -0.13 -3.31 -5.05
C GLY A 156 0.74 -3.80 -6.21
N THR A 157 0.14 -4.08 -7.37
CA THR A 157 0.91 -4.41 -8.59
C THR A 157 1.60 -3.20 -9.23
N GLY A 158 1.19 -1.97 -8.89
CA GLY A 158 1.66 -0.76 -9.55
C GLY A 158 3.15 -0.43 -9.37
N LEU A 159 3.83 -1.06 -8.39
CA LEU A 159 5.28 -0.92 -8.17
C LEU A 159 6.12 -1.99 -8.85
N ASN A 160 5.53 -3.15 -9.15
CA ASN A 160 6.26 -4.28 -9.69
C ASN A 160 6.31 -4.20 -11.22
N ASP A 161 7.39 -4.71 -11.82
CA ASP A 161 7.49 -4.86 -13.27
C ASP A 161 6.60 -6.02 -13.74
N GLU A 162 5.89 -5.87 -14.87
CA GLU A 162 5.04 -6.92 -15.45
C GLU A 162 5.86 -8.16 -15.82
N LYS A 163 7.15 -7.98 -16.11
CA LYS A 163 8.03 -9.04 -16.63
C LYS A 163 8.99 -9.62 -15.60
N ARG A 164 9.15 -9.00 -14.43
CA ARG A 164 10.12 -9.44 -13.40
C ARG A 164 9.54 -9.25 -12.00
N PRO A 165 9.73 -10.21 -11.08
CA PRO A 165 9.38 -10.04 -9.67
C PRO A 165 10.37 -9.08 -9.03
N GLY A 166 10.11 -7.77 -9.16
CA GLY A 166 10.94 -6.71 -8.62
C GLY A 166 10.38 -5.34 -8.97
N MET A 167 10.85 -4.32 -8.26
CA MET A 167 10.40 -2.95 -8.45
C MET A 167 10.71 -2.45 -9.88
N LYS A 168 9.80 -1.68 -10.48
CA LYS A 168 9.99 -1.06 -11.80
C LYS A 168 11.36 -0.39 -11.89
N SER A 169 12.12 -0.65 -12.95
CA SER A 169 13.52 -0.22 -13.09
C SER A 169 13.71 1.30 -12.92
N TRP A 170 12.80 2.11 -13.43
CA TRP A 170 12.84 3.57 -13.27
C TRP A 170 12.60 4.04 -11.83
N LEU A 171 11.89 3.26 -11.00
CA LEU A 171 11.66 3.54 -9.58
C LEU A 171 12.87 3.07 -8.74
N ALA A 172 13.50 1.97 -9.13
CA ALA A 172 14.68 1.42 -8.42
C ALA A 172 15.89 2.35 -8.50
N VAL A 173 16.11 2.96 -9.66
CA VAL A 173 17.27 3.83 -9.94
C VAL A 173 17.00 5.32 -9.63
N LEU A 174 15.94 5.59 -8.88
CA LEU A 174 15.52 6.95 -8.54
C LEU A 174 16.49 7.57 -7.50
N PRO A 175 16.98 8.81 -7.67
CA PRO A 175 17.92 9.46 -6.75
C PRO A 175 17.33 9.89 -5.37
N LEU A 176 16.25 9.25 -4.92
CA LEU A 176 15.61 9.52 -3.64
C LEU A 176 16.05 8.50 -2.59
N SER A 177 16.15 8.92 -1.33
CA SER A 177 16.31 8.00 -0.21
C SER A 177 15.07 7.08 -0.09
N ASP A 178 15.24 5.87 0.45
CA ASP A 178 14.14 4.93 0.65
C ASP A 178 13.00 5.53 1.49
N HIS A 179 13.37 6.34 2.49
CA HIS A 179 12.43 7.11 3.29
C HIS A 179 11.62 8.10 2.43
N GLY A 180 12.29 8.89 1.57
CA GLY A 180 11.64 9.85 0.69
C GLY A 180 10.73 9.19 -0.35
N LEU A 181 11.18 8.08 -0.93
CA LEU A 181 10.39 7.26 -1.86
C LEU A 181 9.14 6.72 -1.17
N ALA A 182 9.28 6.04 -0.03
CA ALA A 182 8.16 5.48 0.72
C ALA A 182 7.17 6.57 1.17
N ALA A 183 7.65 7.73 1.60
CA ALA A 183 6.80 8.85 1.99
C ALA A 183 5.95 9.38 0.82
N VAL A 184 6.53 9.49 -0.38
CA VAL A 184 5.79 9.90 -1.59
C VAL A 184 4.74 8.86 -1.97
N LEU A 185 5.10 7.58 -1.95
CA LEU A 185 4.19 6.48 -2.26
C LEU A 185 3.03 6.40 -1.27
N LEU A 186 3.31 6.53 0.03
CA LEU A 186 2.31 6.54 1.10
C LEU A 186 1.34 7.73 0.97
N ARG A 187 1.85 8.93 0.63
CA ARG A 187 1.00 10.10 0.37
C ARG A 187 0.06 9.88 -0.80
N ASN A 188 0.56 9.28 -1.88
CA ASN A 188 -0.28 8.94 -3.03
C ASN A 188 -1.32 7.87 -2.67
N LEU A 189 -0.96 6.85 -1.89
CA LEU A 189 -1.89 5.84 -1.38
C LEU A 189 -3.02 6.49 -0.56
N LEU A 190 -2.66 7.34 0.40
CA LEU A 190 -3.64 8.10 1.21
C LEU A 190 -4.55 8.95 0.33
N LYS A 191 -3.99 9.62 -0.69
CA LYS A 191 -4.77 10.41 -1.64
C LYS A 191 -5.75 9.56 -2.44
N VAL A 192 -5.34 8.39 -2.94
CA VAL A 192 -6.25 7.47 -3.66
C VAL A 192 -7.34 6.95 -2.74
N ALA A 193 -6.97 6.47 -1.55
CA ALA A 193 -7.90 5.97 -0.55
C ALA A 193 -8.96 7.04 -0.20
N ALA A 194 -8.52 8.27 0.10
CA ALA A 194 -9.41 9.38 0.40
C ALA A 194 -10.34 9.73 -0.77
N LEU A 195 -9.86 9.69 -2.01
CA LEU A 195 -10.68 9.97 -3.19
C LEU A 195 -11.71 8.86 -3.47
N ILE A 196 -11.36 7.59 -3.26
CA ILE A 196 -12.31 6.48 -3.38
C ILE A 196 -13.41 6.62 -2.32
N LEU A 197 -13.03 6.88 -1.06
CA LEU A 197 -13.99 7.12 0.02
C LEU A 197 -14.86 8.35 -0.28
N ALA A 198 -14.30 9.43 -0.82
CA ALA A 198 -15.06 10.61 -1.22
C ALA A 198 -16.11 10.28 -2.30
N TRP A 199 -15.76 9.47 -3.31
CA TRP A 199 -16.73 9.01 -4.31
C TRP A 199 -17.85 8.17 -3.73
N ILE A 200 -17.53 7.28 -2.78
CA ILE A 200 -18.53 6.50 -2.04
C ILE A 200 -19.47 7.44 -1.27
N MET A 201 -18.93 8.40 -0.54
CA MET A 201 -19.72 9.39 0.23
C MET A 201 -20.60 10.24 -0.68
N ILE A 202 -20.08 10.70 -1.83
CA ILE A 202 -20.86 11.40 -2.85
C ILE A 202 -22.01 10.50 -3.32
N GLY A 203 -21.76 9.22 -3.56
CA GLY A 203 -22.78 8.26 -3.95
C GLY A 203 -23.91 8.14 -2.91
N ILE A 204 -23.56 8.02 -1.63
CA ILE A 204 -24.55 7.97 -0.53
C ILE A 204 -25.39 9.25 -0.49
N VAL A 205 -24.73 10.42 -0.48
CA VAL A 205 -25.41 11.72 -0.43
C VAL A 205 -26.33 11.92 -1.64
N PHE A 206 -25.86 11.56 -2.82
CA PHE A 206 -26.64 11.69 -4.05
C PHE A 206 -27.86 10.76 -4.06
N SER A 207 -27.70 9.53 -3.59
CA SER A 207 -28.82 8.59 -3.41
C SER A 207 -29.88 9.13 -2.46
N TRP A 208 -29.45 9.69 -1.34
CA TRP A 208 -30.34 10.30 -0.37
C TRP A 208 -31.11 11.49 -0.96
N LEU A 209 -30.42 12.36 -1.72
CA LEU A 209 -31.06 13.50 -2.38
C LEU A 209 -32.14 13.05 -3.38
N ILE A 210 -31.84 12.05 -4.21
CA ILE A 210 -32.81 11.48 -5.16
C ILE A 210 -33.99 10.86 -4.41
N ALA A 211 -33.75 10.10 -3.35
CA ALA A 211 -34.83 9.45 -2.63
C ALA A 211 -35.71 10.44 -1.85
N LYS A 212 -35.13 11.50 -1.29
CA LYS A 212 -35.87 12.56 -0.60
C LYS A 212 -36.65 13.46 -1.55
N TYR A 213 -36.04 13.95 -2.62
CA TYR A 213 -36.66 14.95 -3.51
C TYR A 213 -37.34 14.33 -4.74
N GLY A 214 -36.81 13.21 -5.24
CA GLY A 214 -37.37 12.48 -6.39
C GLY A 214 -38.49 11.52 -5.98
N PHE A 215 -38.28 10.73 -4.93
CA PHE A 215 -39.30 9.76 -4.44
C PHE A 215 -40.11 10.25 -3.24
N GLN A 216 -39.84 11.46 -2.73
CA GLN A 216 -40.54 12.06 -1.57
C GLN A 216 -40.53 11.20 -0.30
N LEU A 217 -39.46 10.42 -0.11
CA LEU A 217 -39.31 9.52 1.05
C LEU A 217 -38.78 10.26 2.28
N ASN A 218 -39.38 10.02 3.44
CA ASN A 218 -38.91 10.51 4.74
C ASN A 218 -37.93 9.51 5.37
N LEU A 219 -36.65 9.63 5.00
CA LEU A 219 -35.63 8.60 5.25
C LEU A 219 -34.83 8.70 6.55
N PHE A 220 -34.87 9.81 7.30
CA PHE A 220 -34.05 9.94 8.51
C PHE A 220 -34.83 10.42 9.71
N ARG A 221 -34.76 9.63 10.80
CA ARG A 221 -35.04 10.11 12.15
C ARG A 221 -33.74 10.66 12.75
N LYS A 222 -33.86 11.70 13.59
CA LYS A 222 -32.71 12.37 14.22
C LYS A 222 -31.85 11.42 15.07
N GLU A 223 -32.44 10.33 15.55
CA GLU A 223 -31.79 9.30 16.37
C GLU A 223 -30.84 8.39 15.56
N ASP A 224 -31.04 8.25 14.25
CA ASP A 224 -30.25 7.36 13.39
C ASP A 224 -28.86 7.94 13.05
N PHE A 225 -28.70 9.26 13.13
CA PHE A 225 -27.48 9.96 12.67
C PHE A 225 -26.24 9.56 13.49
N SER A 226 -26.38 9.37 14.80
CA SER A 226 -25.25 8.98 15.67
C SER A 226 -24.76 7.57 15.35
N GLN A 227 -25.67 6.65 15.03
CA GLN A 227 -25.32 5.27 14.68
C GLN A 227 -24.64 5.22 13.30
N ILE A 228 -25.21 5.92 12.31
CA ILE A 228 -24.63 6.03 10.96
C ILE A 228 -23.22 6.64 11.00
N PHE A 229 -23.03 7.69 11.80
CA PHE A 229 -21.72 8.31 11.95
C PHE A 229 -20.67 7.36 12.55
N SER A 230 -21.03 6.66 13.63
CA SER A 230 -20.16 5.66 14.26
C SER A 230 -19.80 4.53 13.29
N MET A 231 -20.79 3.98 12.59
CA MET A 231 -20.60 2.94 11.57
C MET A 231 -19.69 3.40 10.43
N GLY A 232 -19.86 4.64 9.96
CA GLY A 232 -19.01 5.21 8.92
C GLY A 232 -17.54 5.29 9.33
N ILE A 233 -17.24 5.61 10.59
CA ILE A 233 -15.85 5.60 11.11
C ILE A 233 -15.26 4.19 11.06
N TYR A 234 -16.03 3.17 11.50
CA TYR A 234 -15.57 1.77 11.43
C TYR A 234 -15.31 1.32 9.99
N GLN A 235 -16.18 1.70 9.06
CA GLN A 235 -16.02 1.37 7.64
C GLN A 235 -14.77 2.02 7.02
N ILE A 236 -14.51 3.30 7.33
CA ILE A 236 -13.30 4.00 6.88
C ILE A 236 -12.05 3.31 7.46
N GLY A 237 -12.08 2.96 8.75
CA GLY A 237 -11.01 2.22 9.41
C GLY A 237 -10.75 0.86 8.75
N ALA A 238 -11.81 0.08 8.53
CA ALA A 238 -11.73 -1.24 7.88
C ALA A 238 -11.20 -1.13 6.44
N PHE A 239 -11.69 -0.16 5.67
CA PHE A 239 -11.21 0.11 4.32
C PHE A 239 -9.71 0.41 4.30
N TRP A 240 -9.24 1.28 5.20
CA TRP A 240 -7.82 1.61 5.33
C TRP A 240 -6.99 0.41 5.74
N VAL A 241 -7.41 -0.32 6.77
CA VAL A 241 -6.70 -1.52 7.25
C VAL A 241 -6.54 -2.54 6.13
N LEU A 242 -7.62 -2.89 5.44
CA LEU A 242 -7.57 -3.87 4.36
C LEU A 242 -6.69 -3.40 3.20
N SER A 243 -6.95 -2.20 2.68
CA SER A 243 -6.23 -1.72 1.50
C SER A 243 -4.75 -1.45 1.77
N ALA A 244 -4.41 -0.74 2.85
CA ALA A 244 -3.03 -0.33 3.10
C ALA A 244 -2.13 -1.51 3.50
N ASN A 245 -2.64 -2.48 4.28
CA ASN A 245 -1.86 -3.68 4.60
C ASN A 245 -1.72 -4.59 3.37
N LEU A 246 -2.73 -4.69 2.50
CA LEU A 246 -2.61 -5.43 1.25
C LEU A 246 -1.62 -4.77 0.28
N VAL A 247 -1.66 -3.44 0.14
CA VAL A 247 -0.65 -2.69 -0.63
C VAL A 247 0.76 -2.94 -0.08
N SER A 248 0.93 -2.84 1.24
CA SER A 248 2.20 -3.11 1.92
C SER A 248 2.72 -4.52 1.61
N LEU A 249 1.85 -5.53 1.67
CA LEU A 249 2.18 -6.92 1.36
C LEU A 249 2.60 -7.08 -0.11
N MET A 250 1.84 -6.52 -1.05
CA MET A 250 2.12 -6.64 -2.49
C MET A 250 3.38 -5.88 -2.91
N TRP A 251 3.67 -4.76 -2.26
CA TRP A 251 4.87 -3.96 -2.50
C TRP A 251 6.17 -4.63 -2.03
N THR A 252 6.10 -5.75 -1.30
CA THR A 252 7.29 -6.56 -0.98
C THR A 252 7.90 -7.25 -2.20
N GLY A 253 7.11 -7.47 -3.27
CA GLY A 253 7.55 -8.11 -4.52
C GLY A 253 7.80 -9.63 -4.43
N ARG A 254 7.53 -10.28 -3.29
CA ARG A 254 7.85 -11.70 -3.05
C ARG A 254 6.60 -12.57 -3.04
N ASN A 255 6.32 -13.24 -4.16
CA ASN A 255 5.14 -14.10 -4.32
C ASN A 255 5.01 -15.17 -3.23
N TRP A 256 6.10 -15.85 -2.85
CA TRP A 256 6.04 -16.87 -1.79
C TRP A 256 5.67 -16.28 -0.42
N PHE A 257 6.17 -15.07 -0.08
CA PHE A 257 5.82 -14.40 1.16
C PHE A 257 4.36 -13.95 1.16
N ILE A 258 3.90 -13.39 0.04
CA ILE A 258 2.49 -13.00 -0.16
C ILE A 258 1.58 -14.22 0.01
N LEU A 259 1.88 -15.32 -0.69
CA LEU A 259 1.12 -16.57 -0.61
C LEU A 259 1.14 -17.16 0.80
N SER A 260 2.26 -17.09 1.51
CA SER A 260 2.37 -17.60 2.88
C SER A 260 1.46 -16.82 3.84
N ILE A 261 1.46 -15.49 3.78
CA ILE A 261 0.61 -14.65 4.63
C ILE A 261 -0.87 -14.82 4.29
N VAL A 262 -1.22 -14.84 2.99
CA VAL A 262 -2.61 -15.06 2.55
C VAL A 262 -3.08 -16.46 2.97
N SER A 263 -2.26 -17.49 2.79
CA SER A 263 -2.61 -18.86 3.20
C SER A 263 -2.75 -19.01 4.72
N ALA A 264 -1.92 -18.32 5.51
CA ALA A 264 -2.04 -18.29 6.96
C ALA A 264 -3.34 -17.58 7.38
N PHE A 265 -3.66 -16.44 6.77
CA PHE A 265 -4.90 -15.71 7.04
C PHE A 265 -6.14 -16.55 6.70
N ILE A 266 -6.20 -17.13 5.50
CA ILE A 266 -7.29 -18.02 5.07
C ILE A 266 -7.39 -19.23 6.01
N SER A 267 -6.26 -19.87 6.33
CA SER A 267 -6.23 -20.98 7.29
C SER A 267 -6.79 -20.55 8.64
N CYS A 268 -6.43 -19.40 9.19
CA CYS A 268 -7.01 -18.92 10.45
C CYS A 268 -8.52 -18.64 10.35
N VAL A 269 -8.98 -18.00 9.27
CA VAL A 269 -10.40 -17.64 9.11
C VAL A 269 -11.29 -18.87 8.91
N PHE A 270 -10.83 -19.88 8.17
CA PHE A 270 -11.64 -21.06 7.82
C PHE A 270 -11.37 -22.28 8.70
N ALA A 271 -10.12 -22.51 9.15
CA ALA A 271 -9.81 -23.69 9.95
C ALA A 271 -10.45 -23.62 11.34
N ILE A 272 -10.58 -22.44 11.96
CA ILE A 272 -11.23 -22.28 13.26
C ILE A 272 -12.71 -22.72 13.20
N PRO A 273 -13.58 -22.18 12.33
CA PRO A 273 -14.97 -22.60 12.25
C PRO A 273 -15.15 -24.05 11.77
N ILE A 274 -14.28 -24.55 10.89
CA ILE A 274 -14.32 -25.96 10.46
C ILE A 274 -13.95 -26.90 11.63
N LEU A 275 -12.92 -26.56 12.41
CA LEU A 275 -12.51 -27.31 13.58
C LEU A 275 -13.60 -27.31 14.66
N GLN A 276 -14.27 -26.17 14.86
CA GLN A 276 -15.42 -26.05 15.75
C GLN A 276 -16.61 -26.92 15.28
N LEU A 277 -16.87 -26.97 13.97
CA LEU A 277 -17.94 -27.80 13.40
C LEU A 277 -17.67 -29.29 13.59
N ILE A 278 -16.42 -29.73 13.36
CA ILE A 278 -16.01 -31.15 13.43
C ILE A 278 -15.96 -31.65 14.88
N LEU A 279 -15.46 -30.85 15.83
CA LEU A 279 -15.12 -31.36 17.16
C LEU A 279 -16.27 -31.38 18.17
N HIS A 280 -17.41 -30.69 17.97
CA HIS A 280 -18.62 -30.82 18.81
C HIS A 280 -18.36 -30.97 20.33
N LEU A 281 -17.38 -30.23 20.88
CA LEU A 281 -16.84 -30.44 22.23
C LEU A 281 -16.95 -29.16 23.05
N SER A 282 -17.49 -29.27 24.27
CA SER A 282 -17.60 -28.18 25.24
C SER A 282 -16.25 -27.57 25.69
N GLU A 283 -15.12 -28.17 25.30
CA GLU A 283 -13.75 -27.66 25.52
C GLU A 283 -13.33 -26.56 24.52
N ILE A 284 -14.17 -26.26 23.52
CA ILE A 284 -13.92 -25.25 22.46
C ILE A 284 -13.63 -23.85 23.03
N GLN A 285 -14.22 -23.46 24.17
CA GLN A 285 -13.97 -22.13 24.74
C GLN A 285 -12.49 -21.90 25.14
N SER A 286 -11.78 -22.94 25.55
CA SER A 286 -10.36 -22.83 25.92
C SER A 286 -9.46 -22.75 24.68
N ILE A 287 -9.82 -23.49 23.62
CA ILE A 287 -9.11 -23.48 22.34
C ILE A 287 -9.31 -22.14 21.64
N ASP A 288 -10.53 -21.61 21.61
CA ASP A 288 -10.85 -20.31 21.02
C ASP A 288 -10.07 -19.19 21.72
N LYS A 289 -10.00 -19.20 23.06
CA LYS A 289 -9.19 -18.25 23.84
C LYS A 289 -7.71 -18.37 23.54
N LEU A 290 -7.19 -19.60 23.38
CA LEU A 290 -5.79 -19.83 23.02
C LEU A 290 -5.49 -19.30 21.62
N VAL A 291 -6.36 -19.55 20.65
CA VAL A 291 -6.20 -19.08 19.27
C VAL A 291 -6.29 -17.55 19.22
N VAL A 292 -7.29 -16.94 19.83
CA VAL A 292 -7.43 -15.48 19.89
C VAL A 292 -6.22 -14.86 20.59
N SER A 293 -5.78 -15.37 21.73
CA SER A 293 -4.59 -14.85 22.41
C SER A 293 -3.31 -15.01 21.60
N SER A 294 -3.14 -16.13 20.88
CA SER A 294 -1.99 -16.33 19.98
C SER A 294 -1.98 -15.32 18.83
N LEU A 295 -3.14 -15.02 18.24
CA LEU A 295 -3.28 -14.00 17.18
C LEU A 295 -2.98 -12.60 17.72
N VAL A 296 -3.46 -12.27 18.92
CA VAL A 296 -3.18 -10.99 19.58
C VAL A 296 -1.68 -10.84 19.82
N MET A 297 -1.01 -11.88 20.35
CA MET A 297 0.43 -11.87 20.56
C MET A 297 1.20 -11.72 19.25
N LEU A 298 0.75 -12.39 18.18
CA LEU A 298 1.36 -12.29 16.86
C LEU A 298 1.19 -10.89 16.25
N LEU A 299 0.01 -10.27 16.41
CA LEU A 299 -0.24 -8.90 15.97
C LEU A 299 0.63 -7.88 16.71
N ILE A 300 0.72 -7.99 18.04
CA ILE A 300 1.54 -7.10 18.87
C ILE A 300 3.02 -7.27 18.55
N SER A 301 3.53 -8.50 18.60
CA SER A 301 4.95 -8.79 18.34
C SER A 301 5.35 -8.42 16.91
N GLY A 302 4.51 -8.74 15.91
CA GLY A 302 4.74 -8.36 14.52
C GLY A 302 4.83 -6.85 14.32
N ASN A 303 3.96 -6.07 14.99
CA ASN A 303 4.03 -4.61 14.96
C ASN A 303 5.31 -4.09 15.63
N ILE A 304 5.66 -4.59 16.81
CA ILE A 304 6.89 -4.19 17.51
C ILE A 304 8.11 -4.45 16.62
N ILE A 305 8.20 -5.63 16.01
CA ILE A 305 9.30 -6.00 15.11
C ILE A 305 9.33 -5.07 13.89
N ALA A 306 8.18 -4.81 13.25
CA ALA A 306 8.10 -3.94 12.08
C ALA A 306 8.57 -2.52 12.37
N PHE A 307 8.10 -1.89 13.46
CA PHE A 307 8.51 -0.55 13.85
C PHE A 307 9.97 -0.49 14.28
N THR A 308 10.45 -1.51 14.99
CA THR A 308 11.87 -1.59 15.41
C THR A 308 12.79 -1.70 14.21
N LEU A 309 12.48 -2.58 13.25
CA LEU A 309 13.25 -2.72 12.01
C LEU A 309 13.20 -1.46 11.15
N ALA A 310 12.03 -0.80 11.06
CA ALA A 310 11.88 0.44 10.32
C ALA A 310 12.77 1.56 10.90
N TYR A 311 12.84 1.62 12.23
CA TYR A 311 13.66 2.59 12.94
C TYR A 311 15.16 2.32 12.78
N ILE A 312 15.59 1.07 12.98
CA ILE A 312 17.01 0.67 12.84
C ILE A 312 17.51 0.97 11.42
N LYS A 313 16.67 0.71 10.41
CA LYS A 313 16.98 1.01 9.00
C LYS A 313 16.83 2.49 8.62
N LYS A 314 16.51 3.39 9.58
CA LYS A 314 16.28 4.82 9.36
C LYS A 314 15.19 5.11 8.30
N LEU A 315 14.22 4.21 8.15
CA LEU A 315 13.10 4.33 7.21
C LEU A 315 11.95 5.18 7.77
N ILE A 316 11.89 5.31 9.10
CA ILE A 316 10.92 6.18 9.79
C ILE A 316 11.64 6.96 10.90
N PRO A 317 11.26 8.23 11.14
CA PRO A 317 11.78 9.00 12.27
C PRO A 317 11.10 8.57 13.57
N LEU A 318 11.77 8.80 14.71
CA LEU A 318 11.23 8.53 16.05
C LEU A 318 9.88 9.24 16.28
N GLN A 319 9.72 10.45 15.71
CA GLN A 319 8.48 11.22 15.78
C GLN A 319 7.27 10.45 15.23
N THR A 320 7.43 9.68 14.15
CA THR A 320 6.36 8.85 13.59
C THR A 320 5.97 7.73 14.56
N ILE A 321 6.95 7.11 15.22
CA ILE A 321 6.71 6.04 16.21
C ILE A 321 5.92 6.59 17.39
N VAL A 322 6.38 7.70 17.97
CA VAL A 322 5.72 8.36 19.09
C VAL A 322 4.29 8.78 18.71
N SER A 323 4.11 9.35 17.51
CA SER A 323 2.78 9.72 17.02
C SER A 323 1.87 8.50 16.91
N CYS A 324 2.33 7.40 16.31
CA CYS A 324 1.55 6.16 16.22
C CYS A 324 1.17 5.60 17.59
N ILE A 325 2.08 5.62 18.57
CA ILE A 325 1.81 5.16 19.94
C ILE A 325 0.74 6.04 20.60
N LEU A 326 0.87 7.37 20.49
CA LEU A 326 -0.11 8.31 21.05
C LEU A 326 -1.49 8.16 20.40
N PHE A 327 -1.55 8.06 19.07
CA PHE A 327 -2.82 7.84 18.36
C PHE A 327 -3.42 6.47 18.67
N PHE A 328 -2.60 5.43 18.82
CA PHE A 328 -3.08 4.12 19.25
C PHE A 328 -3.67 4.16 20.66
N ALA A 329 -2.96 4.78 21.63
CA ALA A 329 -3.46 4.94 22.99
C ALA A 329 -4.77 5.76 23.03
N MET A 330 -4.86 6.83 22.23
CA MET A 330 -6.09 7.61 22.08
C MET A 330 -7.22 6.77 21.47
N ALA A 331 -6.96 6.01 20.41
CA ALA A 331 -7.96 5.16 19.77
C ALA A 331 -8.46 4.07 20.73
N VAL A 332 -7.57 3.43 21.49
CA VAL A 332 -7.93 2.48 22.54
C VAL A 332 -8.79 3.15 23.59
N PHE A 333 -8.41 4.33 24.09
CA PHE A 333 -9.19 5.07 25.09
C PHE A 333 -10.61 5.40 24.61
N LEU A 334 -10.74 5.86 23.36
CA LEU A 334 -12.05 6.19 22.76
C LEU A 334 -12.92 4.95 22.49
N CYS A 335 -12.30 3.83 22.12
CA CYS A 335 -13.02 2.59 21.80
C CYS A 335 -13.28 1.71 23.02
N TYR A 336 -12.54 1.89 24.11
CA TYR A 336 -12.66 1.10 25.35
C TYR A 336 -14.09 1.00 25.89
N PRO A 337 -14.90 2.08 25.96
CA PRO A 337 -16.28 1.99 26.43
C PRO A 337 -17.23 1.32 25.42
N VAL A 338 -16.85 1.23 24.14
CA VAL A 338 -17.70 0.66 23.08
C VAL A 338 -17.62 -0.87 23.09
N TRP A 339 -16.54 -1.44 23.62
CA TRP A 339 -16.36 -2.88 23.63
C TRP A 339 -17.24 -3.52 24.70
N ASN A 340 -18.37 -4.06 24.25
CA ASN A 340 -19.35 -4.75 25.08
C ASN A 340 -18.88 -6.18 25.43
N VAL A 341 -17.73 -6.28 26.10
CA VAL A 341 -17.12 -7.53 26.56
C VAL A 341 -16.75 -7.42 28.04
N ASN A 342 -17.00 -8.49 28.79
CA ASN A 342 -16.83 -8.50 30.25
C ASN A 342 -15.37 -8.81 30.65
N SER A 343 -14.63 -9.55 29.82
CA SER A 343 -13.26 -9.95 30.13
C SER A 343 -12.24 -8.89 29.73
N VAL A 344 -11.29 -8.59 30.63
CA VAL A 344 -10.15 -7.70 30.34
C VAL A 344 -9.33 -8.23 29.16
N TRP A 345 -9.15 -9.55 29.04
CA TRP A 345 -8.41 -10.16 27.94
C TRP A 345 -9.09 -10.01 26.59
N GLU A 346 -10.42 -10.07 26.56
CA GLU A 346 -11.20 -9.82 25.34
C GLU A 346 -11.13 -8.35 24.94
N LYS A 347 -11.10 -7.43 25.92
CA LYS A 347 -10.84 -6.01 25.66
C LYS A 347 -9.45 -5.78 25.10
N VAL A 348 -8.41 -6.38 25.67
CA VAL A 348 -7.05 -6.30 25.11
C VAL A 348 -7.02 -6.88 23.68
N GLY A 349 -7.73 -7.98 23.45
CA GLY A 349 -7.92 -8.54 22.11
C GLY A 349 -8.55 -7.56 21.13
N CYS A 350 -9.68 -6.97 21.48
CA CYS A 350 -10.35 -5.94 20.68
C CYS A 350 -9.46 -4.70 20.45
N SER A 351 -8.65 -4.32 21.44
CA SER A 351 -7.66 -3.23 21.33
C SER A 351 -6.62 -3.52 20.27
N SER A 352 -6.12 -4.75 20.25
CA SER A 352 -5.05 -5.16 19.34
C SER A 352 -5.50 -5.11 17.88
N LEU A 353 -6.80 -5.24 17.60
CA LEU A 353 -7.37 -5.10 16.26
C LEU A 353 -7.28 -3.67 15.71
N LEU A 354 -6.94 -2.68 16.54
CA LEU A 354 -6.64 -1.31 16.09
C LEU A 354 -5.19 -1.15 15.60
N LEU A 355 -4.27 -2.06 15.96
CA LEU A 355 -2.87 -1.99 15.52
C LEU A 355 -2.71 -1.98 13.99
N PRO A 356 -3.44 -2.81 13.21
CA PRO A 356 -3.40 -2.81 11.75
C PRO A 356 -3.68 -1.45 11.09
N ILE A 357 -4.30 -0.50 11.78
CA ILE A 357 -4.49 0.87 11.28
C ILE A 357 -3.14 1.57 11.12
N PHE A 358 -2.21 1.30 12.04
CA PHE A 358 -0.91 1.95 12.12
C PHE A 358 0.22 1.12 11.49
N THR A 359 0.04 -0.19 11.37
CA THR A 359 1.01 -1.12 10.75
C THR A 359 1.54 -0.67 9.37
N PRO A 360 0.73 -0.08 8.46
CA PRO A 360 1.21 0.41 7.17
C PRO A 360 2.30 1.47 7.26
N PHE A 361 2.33 2.29 8.33
CA PHE A 361 3.35 3.34 8.48
C PHE A 361 4.77 2.80 8.67
N ALA A 362 4.90 1.59 9.22
CA ALA A 362 6.20 0.90 9.31
C ALA A 362 6.40 -0.08 8.15
N THR A 363 5.37 -0.86 7.81
CA THR A 363 5.50 -1.95 6.84
C THR A 363 5.65 -1.46 5.40
N ILE A 364 5.01 -0.34 4.99
CA ILE A 364 5.18 0.21 3.64
C ILE A 364 6.63 0.66 3.39
N PRO A 365 7.27 1.47 4.25
CA PRO A 365 8.69 1.79 4.09
C PRO A 365 9.60 0.55 4.06
N LEU A 366 9.33 -0.46 4.90
CA LEU A 366 10.06 -1.72 4.84
C LEU A 366 9.90 -2.44 3.51
N ALA A 367 8.65 -2.57 3.03
CA ALA A 367 8.33 -3.27 1.79
C ALA A 367 9.02 -2.58 0.60
N VAL A 368 8.94 -1.25 0.53
CA VAL A 368 9.57 -0.45 -0.53
C VAL A 368 11.10 -0.60 -0.49
N SER A 369 11.73 -0.46 0.68
CA SER A 369 13.17 -0.64 0.82
C SER A 369 13.60 -2.06 0.43
N TRP A 370 12.87 -3.10 0.86
CA TRP A 370 13.17 -4.47 0.48
C TRP A 370 13.01 -4.74 -1.01
N ASN A 371 11.98 -4.20 -1.66
CA ASN A 371 11.75 -4.42 -3.09
C ASN A 371 12.75 -3.65 -3.97
N ARG A 372 13.22 -2.49 -3.50
CA ARG A 372 14.21 -1.68 -4.21
C ARG A 372 15.60 -2.32 -4.27
N HIS A 373 16.02 -2.98 -3.19
CA HIS A 373 17.36 -3.57 -3.05
C HIS A 373 17.41 -5.07 -3.41
N GLN A 374 16.44 -5.55 -4.20
CA GLN A 374 16.51 -6.84 -4.89
C GLN A 374 17.33 -6.69 -6.17
#